data_AF-A0A529FRB5-F1
#
_entry.id   AF-A0A529FRB5-F1
#
_cell.length_a   1.000
_cell.length_b   1.000
_cell.length_c   1.000
_cell.angle_alpha   90.00
_cell.angle_beta   90.00
_cell.angle_gamma   90.00
#
_symmetry.space_group_name_H-M   'P 1'
#
loop_
_entity.id
_entity.type
_entity.pdbx_description
1 polymer ?
#
loop_
_entity_poly.entity_id
_entity_poly.type
_entity_poly.pdbx_seq_one_letter_code
_entity_poly.pdbx_strand_id
1 'polypeptide(L)'
;PVRIYLVNVVEFDPINSFHLHANFFDYYNQGTTLTPTLKTVDLITQCQAERGILEFHFREHEPGLYMFHPHQSEFTELGWSGMFDVVEALS
;
A
#
# COMPACT_ATOMS: atom_id res chain seq x y z
N PRO A 1 5.17 0.34 13.77
CA PRO A 1 5.08 -0.03 12.33
C PRO A 1 3.62 0.14 11.91
N VAL A 2 3.39 0.64 10.70
CA VAL A 2 2.05 0.64 10.09
C VAL A 2 1.87 -0.71 9.41
N ARG A 3 0.70 -1.33 9.59
CA ARG A 3 0.32 -2.58 8.93
C ARG A 3 -1.02 -2.40 8.24
N ILE A 4 -1.08 -2.75 6.96
CA ILE A 4 -2.31 -2.70 6.15
C ILE A 4 -2.67 -4.10 5.70
N TYR A 5 -3.92 -4.51 5.90
CA TYR A 5 -4.50 -5.70 5.29
C TYR A 5 -5.23 -5.26 4.03
N LEU A 6 -4.57 -5.38 2.88
CA LEU A 6 -5.08 -4.89 1.60
C LEU A 6 -5.73 -6.02 0.82
N VAL A 7 -6.99 -5.84 0.43
CA VAL A 7 -7.79 -6.80 -0.33
C VAL A 7 -8.27 -6.14 -1.61
N ASN A 8 -8.01 -6.75 -2.77
CA ASN A 8 -8.61 -6.31 -4.02
C ASN A 8 -9.96 -7.02 -4.24
N VAL A 9 -11.05 -6.25 -4.17
CA VAL A 9 -12.43 -6.71 -4.46
C VAL A 9 -13.04 -5.99 -5.65
N VAL A 10 -12.23 -5.41 -6.54
CA VAL A 10 -12.71 -4.81 -7.79
C VAL A 10 -13.27 -5.89 -8.70
N GLU A 11 -14.45 -5.62 -9.26
CA GLU A 11 -15.24 -6.64 -9.97
C GLU A 11 -14.84 -6.76 -11.45
N PHE A 12 -14.91 -5.66 -12.21
CA PHE A 12 -14.83 -5.71 -13.66
C PHE A 12 -13.41 -5.64 -14.19
N ASP A 13 -12.56 -4.82 -13.58
CA ASP A 13 -11.17 -4.69 -13.99
C ASP A 13 -10.33 -5.87 -13.48
N PRO A 14 -9.54 -6.52 -14.35
CA PRO A 14 -8.88 -7.79 -14.02
C PRO A 14 -7.75 -7.64 -12.99
N ILE A 15 -7.20 -6.44 -12.84
CA ILE A 15 -6.08 -6.15 -11.94
C ILE A 15 -6.29 -4.80 -11.26
N ASN A 16 -5.74 -4.68 -10.07
CA ASN A 16 -5.55 -3.42 -9.37
C ASN A 16 -4.15 -3.37 -8.76
N SER A 17 -3.73 -2.23 -8.23
CA SER A 17 -2.44 -2.07 -7.59
C SER A 17 -2.49 -1.13 -6.39
N PHE A 18 -1.41 -1.10 -5.64
CA PHE A 18 -1.20 -0.16 -4.56
C PHE A 18 0.23 0.33 -4.62
N HIS A 19 0.38 1.64 -4.75
CA HIS A 19 1.64 2.36 -4.68
C HIS A 19 1.63 3.31 -3.49
N LEU A 20 2.74 3.40 -2.76
CA LEU A 20 2.96 4.37 -1.69
C LEU A 20 4.09 5.33 -2.10
N HIS A 21 3.82 6.63 -2.09
CA HIS A 21 4.81 7.65 -2.42
C HIS A 21 5.92 7.69 -1.37
N ALA A 22 7.17 7.79 -1.86
CA ALA A 22 8.36 8.08 -1.05
C ALA A 22 8.55 7.17 0.17
N ASN A 23 8.02 5.94 0.15
CA ASN A 23 8.20 4.97 1.21
C ASN A 23 8.15 3.55 0.62
N PHE A 24 8.79 2.61 1.30
CA PHE A 24 8.82 1.19 0.91
C PHE A 24 8.13 0.34 1.99
N PHE A 25 7.59 -0.79 1.57
CA PHE A 25 6.96 -1.76 2.44
C PHE A 25 7.45 -3.18 2.14
N ASP A 26 7.39 -4.01 3.18
CA ASP A 26 7.47 -5.45 3.06
C ASP A 26 6.06 -6.02 2.83
N TYR A 27 5.92 -6.93 1.88
CA TYR A 27 4.64 -7.50 1.47
C TYR A 27 4.56 -9.00 1.72
N TYR A 28 3.48 -9.42 2.37
CA TYR A 28 3.20 -10.81 2.72
C TYR A 28 2.04 -11.30 1.84
N ASN A 29 2.35 -12.11 0.83
CA ASN A 29 1.35 -12.56 -0.13
C ASN A 29 0.31 -13.46 0.56
N GLN A 30 -0.98 -13.18 0.36
CA GLN A 30 -2.12 -13.82 1.03
C GLN A 30 -2.12 -13.77 2.57
N GLY A 31 -1.12 -13.14 3.21
CA GLY A 31 -1.01 -13.02 4.67
C GLY A 31 -0.85 -14.36 5.41
N THR A 32 -0.33 -15.39 4.76
CA THR A 32 -0.24 -16.76 5.32
C THR A 32 1.14 -17.12 5.89
N THR A 33 2.12 -16.23 5.76
CA THR A 33 3.49 -16.43 6.23
C THR A 33 3.86 -15.41 7.30
N LEU A 34 4.79 -15.77 8.19
CA LEU A 34 5.36 -14.85 9.19
C LEU A 34 6.55 -14.04 8.65
N THR A 35 7.02 -14.36 7.45
CA THR A 35 8.10 -13.64 6.76
C THR A 35 7.56 -13.08 5.44
N PRO A 36 7.99 -11.89 5.02
CA PRO A 36 7.47 -11.27 3.82
C PRO A 36 7.88 -12.04 2.57
N THR A 37 6.99 -12.10 1.59
CA THR A 37 7.21 -12.74 0.29
C THR A 37 7.99 -11.82 -0.63
N LEU A 38 7.75 -10.50 -0.54
CA LEU A 38 8.50 -9.45 -1.22
C LEU A 38 9.01 -8.48 -0.15
N LYS A 39 10.24 -7.99 -0.33
CA LYS A 39 10.86 -7.03 0.59
C LYS A 39 11.17 -5.73 -0.13
N THR A 40 11.01 -4.61 0.57
CA THR A 40 11.43 -3.30 0.09
C THR A 40 10.86 -2.97 -1.29
N VAL A 41 9.53 -3.04 -1.42
CA VAL A 41 8.81 -2.63 -2.62
C VAL A 41 7.92 -1.44 -2.31
N ASP A 42 7.64 -0.60 -3.30
CA ASP A 42 6.74 0.55 -3.18
C ASP A 42 5.45 0.36 -3.98
N LEU A 43 5.33 -0.75 -4.71
CA LEU A 43 4.24 -1.10 -5.61
C LEU A 43 3.95 -2.60 -5.55
N ILE A 44 2.68 -2.96 -5.48
CA ILE A 44 2.19 -4.33 -5.73
C ILE A 44 1.00 -4.32 -6.69
N THR A 45 0.78 -5.43 -7.38
CA THR A 45 -0.42 -5.67 -8.20
C THR A 45 -1.19 -6.85 -7.62
N GLN A 46 -2.52 -6.78 -7.67
CA GLN A 46 -3.44 -7.81 -7.22
C GLN A 46 -4.50 -8.06 -8.29
N CYS A 47 -4.70 -9.30 -8.70
CA CYS A 47 -5.90 -9.72 -9.42
C CYS A 47 -7.12 -9.71 -8.48
N GLN A 48 -8.32 -9.94 -9.03
CA GLN A 48 -9.54 -10.06 -8.23
C GLN A 48 -9.38 -11.09 -7.10
N ALA A 49 -9.82 -10.73 -5.90
CA ALA A 49 -9.74 -11.50 -4.65
C ALA A 49 -8.32 -11.81 -4.14
N GLU A 50 -7.27 -11.35 -4.83
CA GLU A 50 -5.94 -11.35 -4.23
C GLU A 50 -5.87 -10.32 -3.10
N ARG A 51 -5.10 -10.69 -2.07
CA ARG A 51 -4.91 -9.88 -0.88
C ARG A 51 -3.54 -10.14 -0.28
N GLY A 52 -3.10 -9.24 0.58
CA GLY A 52 -1.89 -9.43 1.35
C GLY A 52 -1.76 -8.41 2.47
N ILE A 53 -0.64 -8.50 3.17
CA ILE A 53 -0.31 -7.58 4.26
C ILE A 53 0.87 -6.72 3.80
N LEU A 54 0.77 -5.40 3.98
CA LEU A 54 1.87 -4.46 3.80
C LEU A 54 2.36 -4.01 5.17
N GLU A 55 3.68 -3.95 5.37
CA GLU A 55 4.29 -3.41 6.58
C GLU A 55 5.36 -2.38 6.25
N PHE A 56 5.26 -1.21 6.89
CA PHE A 56 6.19 -0.10 6.69
C PHE A 56 6.23 0.82 7.90
N HIS A 57 7.07 1.86 7.83
CA HIS A 57 7.19 2.87 8.87
C HIS A 57 7.50 4.24 8.26
N PHE A 58 7.11 5.30 8.96
CA PHE A 58 7.50 6.68 8.65
C PHE A 58 8.51 7.24 9.65
N ARG A 59 9.18 6.38 10.44
CA ARG A 59 10.08 6.82 11.53
C ARG A 59 11.21 7.73 11.08
N GLU A 60 11.73 7.48 9.87
CA GLU A 60 12.84 8.23 9.27
C GLU A 60 12.35 9.16 8.14
N HIS A 61 11.05 9.47 8.13
CA HIS A 61 10.43 10.34 7.13
C HIS A 61 10.01 11.65 7.80
N GLU A 62 10.06 12.74 7.04
CA GLU A 62 9.57 14.03 7.50
C GLU A 62 8.05 13.98 7.74
N PRO A 63 7.50 14.78 8.67
CA PRO A 63 6.06 14.99 8.76
C PRO A 63 5.52 15.56 7.44
N GLY A 64 4.32 15.15 7.04
CA GLY A 64 3.67 15.60 5.83
C GLY A 64 2.69 14.60 5.23
N LEU A 65 2.17 14.95 4.05
CA LEU A 65 1.23 14.12 3.30
C LEU A 65 1.98 13.18 2.35
N TYR A 66 1.74 11.88 2.50
CA TYR A 66 2.27 10.83 1.63
C TYR A 66 1.13 10.19 0.85
N MET A 67 1.10 10.40 -0.47
CA MET A 67 0.03 9.86 -1.31
C MET A 67 0.17 8.34 -1.43
N PHE A 68 -0.97 7.65 -1.45
CA PHE A 68 -1.06 6.29 -1.96
C PHE A 68 -2.19 6.20 -2.98
N HIS A 69 -1.96 5.43 -4.03
CA HIS A 69 -2.90 5.28 -5.14
C HIS A 69 -2.54 4.03 -5.96
N PRO A 70 -3.40 3.51 -6.83
CA PRO A 70 -3.04 2.45 -7.76
C PRO A 70 -2.17 3.06 -8.84
N HIS A 71 -1.16 2.33 -9.31
CA HIS A 71 -0.34 2.76 -10.44
C HIS A 71 -1.02 2.51 -11.81
N GLN A 72 -2.36 2.47 -11.80
CA GLN A 72 -3.23 2.61 -12.95
C GLN A 72 -3.87 4.00 -12.84
N SER A 73 -3.53 4.92 -13.75
CA SER A 73 -3.98 6.32 -13.68
C SER A 73 -5.50 6.43 -13.73
N GLU A 74 -6.18 5.61 -14.52
CA GLU A 74 -7.65 5.58 -14.61
C GLU A 74 -8.31 5.41 -13.24
N PHE A 75 -7.90 4.42 -12.43
CA PHE A 75 -8.48 4.22 -11.10
C PHE A 75 -8.12 5.37 -10.15
N THR A 76 -6.92 5.92 -10.27
CA THR A 76 -6.48 7.07 -9.47
C THR A 76 -7.37 8.29 -9.73
N GLU A 77 -7.57 8.61 -11.01
CA GLU A 77 -8.36 9.74 -11.49
C GLU A 77 -9.85 9.58 -11.18
N LEU A 78 -10.34 8.34 -11.06
CA LEU A 78 -11.72 8.01 -10.71
C LEU A 78 -11.96 7.81 -9.21
N GLY A 79 -10.98 8.09 -8.36
CA GLY A 79 -11.18 8.26 -6.91
C GLY A 79 -10.51 7.22 -6.01
N TRP A 80 -9.80 6.23 -6.56
CA TRP A 80 -8.90 5.40 -5.74
C TRP A 80 -7.60 6.18 -5.50
N SER A 81 -7.61 7.09 -4.53
CA SER A 81 -6.41 7.71 -4.00
C SER A 81 -6.62 8.15 -2.56
N GLY A 82 -5.53 8.31 -1.82
CA GLY A 82 -5.58 8.81 -0.46
C GLY A 82 -4.22 9.35 -0.03
N MET A 83 -4.19 9.86 1.20
CA MET A 83 -2.99 10.42 1.81
C MET A 83 -2.81 9.80 3.20
N PHE A 84 -1.59 9.44 3.54
CA PHE A 84 -1.18 9.35 4.94
C PHE A 84 -0.79 10.74 5.42
N ASP A 85 -1.47 11.24 6.45
CA ASP A 85 -1.06 12.45 7.18
C ASP A 85 -0.09 12.04 8.31
N VAL A 86 1.20 12.16 8.03
CA VAL A 86 2.27 11.81 8.96
C VAL A 86 2.57 13.04 9.82
N VAL A 87 2.34 12.91 11.10
CA VAL A 87 2.57 13.98 12.08
C VAL A 87 3.71 13.61 13.02
N GLU A 88 4.38 14.62 13.59
CA GLU A 88 5.32 14.38 14.68
C GLU A 88 4.63 13.68 15.85
N ALA A 89 5.29 12.68 16.41
CA ALA A 89 4.82 12.07 17.64
C ALA A 89 4.99 13.10 18.78
N LEU A 90 3.88 13.52 19.37
CA LEU A 90 3.92 14.27 20.62
C LEU A 90 4.54 13.38 21.71
N SER A 91 5.69 13.78 22.23
CA SER A 91 6.40 13.14 23.34
C SER A 91 5.76 13.40 24.69
#